data_AF-A0A7S3JN03-F1
#
_entry.id   AF-A0A7S3JN03-F1
#
_cell.length_a   1.000
_cell.length_b   1.000
_cell.length_c   1.000
_cell.angle_alpha   90.00
_cell.angle_beta   90.00
_cell.angle_gamma   90.00
#
_symmetry.space_group_name_H-M   'P 1'
#
loop_
_entity.id
_entity.type
_entity.pdbx_description
1 polymer ?
#
loop_
_entity_poly.entity_id
_entity_poly.type
_entity_poly.pdbx_seq_one_letter_code
_entity_poly.pdbx_strand_id
1 'polypeptide(L)'
;GRDLGTNQDSSFSIPLAIQQLLDENIAVALRTHQSQLIGSITKEHLATDAVLATLYVNRQHLENVYMTYLNSRPERFIIDRGYMDMNEFLMLLEDSKLVGSSGGDGDHDLLTMKEVRQAFAGSQDDVIVAANKARDTSTSLPPLTSGNGGGGTQRNLFAVDQQKSSSSDTKTSSAKNIDQASNNQSLLLSFPEFLEAVLRLALLKWDDDSYSITEKLTMAIDAINNNCLSSSNTSGQTANNNPPPLPDASSRIGANGGRRA
;
A
#
# COMPACT_ATOMS: atom_id res chain seq x y z
N GLY A 1 -25.42 13.62 73.96
CA GLY A 1 -25.14 13.95 72.55
C GLY A 1 -24.49 12.75 71.92
N ARG A 2 -25.02 12.26 70.79
CA ARG A 2 -24.44 11.12 70.07
C ARG A 2 -23.43 11.66 69.08
N ASP A 3 -22.19 11.21 69.22
CA ASP A 3 -21.09 11.47 68.28
C ASP A 3 -21.40 10.79 66.95
N LEU A 4 -21.47 11.58 65.88
CA LEU A 4 -21.67 11.11 64.52
C LEU A 4 -20.28 10.79 63.94
N GLY A 5 -20.02 9.49 63.81
CA GLY A 5 -18.78 8.96 63.25
C GLY A 5 -18.51 9.51 61.85
N THR A 6 -17.32 10.04 61.69
CA THR A 6 -16.74 10.42 60.41
C THR A 6 -16.50 9.15 59.58
N ASN A 7 -17.32 8.96 58.54
CA ASN A 7 -17.03 8.00 57.48
C ASN A 7 -15.67 8.38 56.88
N GLN A 8 -14.66 7.53 57.10
CA GLN A 8 -13.44 7.54 56.32
C GLN A 8 -13.80 7.02 54.94
N ASP A 9 -14.01 7.94 54.00
CA ASP A 9 -14.03 7.63 52.58
C ASP A 9 -12.61 7.19 52.19
N SER A 10 -12.37 5.88 52.27
CA SER A 10 -11.24 5.21 51.67
C SER A 10 -11.41 5.24 50.15
N SER A 11 -11.11 6.41 49.56
CA SER A 11 -11.03 6.57 48.11
C SER A 11 -10.04 5.55 47.57
N PHE A 12 -10.57 4.58 46.84
CA PHE A 12 -9.82 3.52 46.19
C PHE A 12 -8.97 4.16 45.08
N SER A 13 -7.76 4.62 45.43
CA SER A 13 -6.82 5.17 44.46
C SER A 13 -6.33 4.02 43.60
N ILE A 14 -6.82 3.96 42.36
CA ILE A 14 -6.30 3.05 41.36
C ILE A 14 -4.81 3.38 41.23
N PRO A 15 -3.89 2.42 41.44
CA PRO A 15 -2.47 2.66 41.28
C PRO A 15 -2.21 3.31 39.92
N LEU A 16 -1.47 4.42 39.88
CA LEU A 16 -1.18 5.21 38.69
C LEU A 16 -0.73 4.35 37.49
N ALA A 17 -0.01 3.26 37.75
CA ALA A 17 0.44 2.31 36.74
C ALA A 17 -0.72 1.56 36.05
N ILE A 18 -1.82 1.25 36.76
CA ILE A 18 -3.00 0.60 36.18
C ILE A 18 -3.75 1.60 35.29
N GLN A 19 -3.84 2.87 35.70
CA GLN A 19 -4.47 3.92 34.87
C GLN A 19 -3.68 4.12 33.58
N GLN A 20 -2.35 4.23 33.66
CA GLN A 20 -1.47 4.35 32.48
C GLN A 20 -1.63 3.16 31.53
N LEU A 21 -1.63 1.92 32.05
CA LEU A 21 -1.82 0.72 31.25
C LEU A 21 -3.22 0.68 30.58
N LEU A 22 -4.26 1.16 31.27
CA LEU A 22 -5.61 1.21 30.73
C LEU A 22 -5.69 2.22 29.58
N ASP A 23 -5.12 3.41 29.79
CA ASP A 23 -5.12 4.51 28.82
C ASP A 23 -4.33 4.11 27.56
N GLU A 24 -3.18 3.44 27.71
CA GLU A 24 -2.42 2.89 26.58
C GLU A 24 -3.21 1.83 25.80
N ASN A 25 -3.85 0.88 26.49
CA ASN A 25 -4.64 -0.16 25.83
C ASN A 25 -5.86 0.41 25.09
N ILE A 26 -6.53 1.39 25.68
CA ILE A 26 -7.65 2.10 25.04
C ILE A 26 -7.14 2.85 23.81
N ALA A 27 -6.02 3.57 23.91
CA ALA A 27 -5.42 4.27 22.79
C ALA A 27 -5.03 3.33 21.64
N VAL A 28 -4.48 2.15 21.94
CA VAL A 28 -4.12 1.13 20.93
C VAL A 28 -5.38 0.53 20.29
N ALA A 29 -6.41 0.23 21.08
CA ALA A 29 -7.67 -0.29 20.56
C ALA A 29 -8.37 0.73 19.66
N LEU A 30 -8.41 2.00 20.07
CA LEU A 30 -8.98 3.10 19.28
C LEU A 30 -8.24 3.28 17.96
N ARG A 31 -6.89 3.30 17.96
CA ARG A 31 -6.10 3.35 16.72
C ARG A 31 -6.37 2.17 15.79
N THR A 32 -6.51 0.97 16.36
CA THR A 32 -6.81 -0.23 15.58
C THR A 32 -8.19 -0.13 14.91
N HIS A 33 -9.21 0.32 15.65
CA HIS A 33 -10.55 0.54 15.11
C HIS A 33 -10.59 1.66 14.08
N GLN A 34 -9.89 2.76 14.32
CA GLN A 34 -9.78 3.88 13.39
C GLN A 34 -9.27 3.41 12.03
N SER A 35 -8.24 2.55 12.00
CA SER A 35 -7.70 2.00 10.75
C SER A 35 -8.72 1.17 9.94
N GLN A 36 -9.63 0.46 10.61
CA GLN A 36 -10.70 -0.29 9.94
C GLN A 36 -11.81 0.65 9.42
N LEU A 37 -12.12 1.70 10.18
CA LEU A 37 -13.06 2.75 9.78
C LEU A 37 -12.59 3.57 8.59
N ILE A 38 -11.27 3.70 8.36
CA ILE A 38 -10.75 4.46 7.22
C ILE A 38 -11.29 3.94 5.89
N GLY A 39 -11.51 2.64 5.74
CA GLY A 39 -12.11 2.10 4.52
C GLY A 39 -13.54 2.58 4.28
N SER A 40 -14.40 2.53 5.30
CA SER A 40 -15.78 3.02 5.19
C SER A 40 -15.85 4.54 5.03
N ILE A 41 -15.05 5.27 5.80
CA ILE A 41 -14.94 6.73 5.74
C ILE A 41 -14.49 7.16 4.34
N THR A 42 -13.47 6.50 3.79
CA THR A 42 -12.99 6.79 2.42
C THR A 42 -14.11 6.63 1.40
N LYS A 43 -14.86 5.52 1.44
CA LYS A 43 -15.94 5.26 0.47
C LYS A 43 -17.08 6.27 0.59
N GLU A 44 -17.43 6.65 1.82
CA GLU A 44 -18.41 7.71 2.07
C GLU A 44 -17.95 9.04 1.47
N HIS A 45 -16.70 9.43 1.70
CA HIS A 45 -16.18 10.70 1.20
C HIS A 45 -15.90 10.70 -0.30
N LEU A 46 -15.52 9.57 -0.89
CA LEU A 46 -15.34 9.46 -2.34
C LEU A 46 -16.65 9.71 -3.11
N ALA A 47 -17.80 9.49 -2.47
CA ALA A 47 -19.11 9.80 -3.02
C ALA A 47 -19.53 11.27 -2.87
N THR A 48 -18.74 12.11 -2.19
CA THR A 48 -19.07 13.53 -1.99
C THR A 48 -18.60 14.40 -3.17
N ASP A 49 -19.44 15.36 -3.57
CA ASP A 49 -19.16 16.26 -4.69
C ASP A 49 -17.86 17.05 -4.50
N ALA A 50 -17.54 17.44 -3.26
CA ALA A 50 -16.34 18.20 -2.95
C ALA A 50 -15.06 17.40 -3.23
N VAL A 51 -15.02 16.13 -2.82
CA VAL A 51 -13.88 15.23 -3.08
C VAL A 51 -13.79 14.91 -4.57
N LEU A 52 -14.92 14.61 -5.22
CA LEU A 52 -14.97 14.34 -6.66
C LEU A 52 -14.49 15.54 -7.48
N ALA A 53 -14.87 16.76 -7.10
CA ALA A 53 -14.41 17.99 -7.76
C ALA A 53 -12.90 18.17 -7.61
N THR A 54 -12.35 17.98 -6.40
CA THR A 54 -10.90 18.06 -6.15
C THR A 54 -10.12 17.03 -6.97
N LEU A 55 -10.60 15.79 -7.02
CA LEU A 55 -9.99 14.73 -7.84
C LEU A 55 -10.10 15.05 -9.33
N TYR A 56 -11.23 15.59 -9.78
CA TYR A 56 -11.44 15.92 -11.19
C TYR A 56 -10.50 17.04 -11.66
N VAL A 57 -10.33 18.09 -10.85
CA VAL A 57 -9.40 19.21 -11.15
C VAL A 57 -7.96 18.71 -11.29
N ASN A 58 -7.56 17.75 -10.45
CA ASN A 58 -6.19 17.22 -10.43
C ASN A 58 -6.00 15.96 -11.28
N ARG A 59 -7.05 15.49 -11.96
CA ARG A 59 -7.08 14.19 -12.64
C ARG A 59 -5.94 14.02 -13.63
N GLN A 60 -5.69 15.03 -14.47
CA GLN A 60 -4.68 14.95 -15.52
C GLN A 60 -3.26 14.83 -14.93
N HIS A 61 -2.97 15.56 -13.86
CA HIS A 61 -1.67 15.47 -13.19
C HIS A 61 -1.47 14.11 -12.53
N LEU A 62 -2.49 13.61 -11.81
CA LEU A 62 -2.46 12.29 -11.18
C LEU A 62 -2.35 11.16 -12.21
N GLU A 63 -3.04 11.26 -13.35
CA GLU A 63 -2.96 10.30 -14.45
C GLU A 63 -1.55 10.29 -15.08
N ASN A 64 -0.94 11.46 -15.27
CA ASN A 64 0.43 11.54 -15.76
C ASN A 64 1.41 10.88 -14.80
N VAL A 65 1.33 11.18 -13.49
CA VAL A 65 2.17 10.56 -12.47
C VAL A 65 1.96 9.04 -12.46
N TYR A 66 0.71 8.59 -12.45
CA TYR A 66 0.36 7.17 -12.51
C TYR A 66 1.01 6.48 -13.71
N MET A 67 0.90 7.06 -14.91
CA MET A 67 1.50 6.52 -16.13
C MET A 67 3.04 6.56 -16.11
N THR A 68 3.67 7.55 -15.47
CA THR A 68 5.13 7.59 -15.31
C THR A 68 5.63 6.38 -14.53
N TYR A 69 5.01 6.04 -13.41
CA TYR A 69 5.42 4.89 -12.61
C TYR A 69 5.05 3.54 -13.26
N LEU A 70 3.92 3.44 -13.97
CA LEU A 70 3.58 2.25 -14.75
C LEU A 70 4.62 1.88 -15.82
N ASN A 71 5.22 2.89 -16.45
CA ASN A 71 6.20 2.70 -17.52
C ASN A 71 7.64 2.54 -17.01
N SER A 72 7.85 2.60 -15.69
CA SER A 72 9.19 2.44 -15.09
C SER A 72 9.77 1.03 -15.31
N ARG A 73 8.92 0.03 -15.59
CA ARG A 73 9.30 -1.36 -15.86
C ARG A 73 8.99 -1.76 -17.31
N PRO A 74 9.99 -1.85 -18.19
CA PRO A 74 9.77 -2.20 -19.60
C PRO A 74 9.35 -3.66 -19.82
N GLU A 75 9.58 -4.56 -18.84
CA GLU A 75 9.33 -6.01 -18.96
C GLU A 75 7.94 -6.46 -18.50
N ARG A 76 6.94 -5.58 -18.56
CA ARG A 76 5.57 -5.93 -18.16
C ARG A 76 4.89 -6.83 -19.18
N PHE A 77 4.30 -7.92 -18.70
CA PHE A 77 3.39 -8.74 -19.49
C PHE A 77 2.20 -7.90 -19.97
N ILE A 78 1.66 -8.22 -21.14
CA ILE A 78 0.60 -7.44 -21.80
C ILE A 78 -0.64 -7.27 -20.91
N ILE A 79 -0.89 -8.22 -20.01
CA ILE A 79 -2.05 -8.26 -19.12
C ILE A 79 -1.99 -7.17 -18.04
N ASP A 80 -0.79 -6.69 -17.68
CA ASP A 80 -0.57 -5.74 -16.57
C ASP A 80 -0.35 -4.30 -17.05
N ARG A 81 -0.47 -4.03 -18.36
CA ARG A 81 -0.10 -2.76 -19.01
C ARG A 81 -0.93 -1.53 -18.62
N GLY A 82 -1.85 -1.65 -17.68
CA GLY A 82 -2.66 -0.53 -17.19
C GLY A 82 -2.92 -0.57 -15.69
N TYR A 83 -2.15 -1.37 -14.95
CA TYR A 83 -2.32 -1.52 -13.51
C TYR A 83 -1.01 -1.33 -12.76
N MET A 84 -1.07 -0.61 -11.65
CA MET A 84 0.08 -0.31 -10.81
C MET A 84 0.26 -1.41 -9.77
N ASP A 85 1.47 -1.95 -9.67
CA ASP A 85 1.78 -2.93 -8.63
C ASP A 85 2.17 -2.23 -7.32
N MET A 86 2.26 -2.99 -6.22
CA MET A 86 2.65 -2.45 -4.92
C MET A 86 4.03 -1.78 -4.94
N ASN A 87 4.98 -2.31 -5.71
CA ASN A 87 6.34 -1.78 -5.72
C ASN A 87 6.41 -0.42 -6.44
N GLU A 88 5.65 -0.26 -7.53
CA GLU A 88 5.53 1.03 -8.22
C GLU A 88 4.81 2.06 -7.38
N PHE A 89 3.76 1.65 -6.66
CA PHE A 89 3.09 2.52 -5.71
C PHE A 89 4.05 2.96 -4.59
N LEU A 90 4.87 2.05 -4.07
CA LEU A 90 5.89 2.38 -3.08
C LEU A 90 6.94 3.35 -3.60
N MET A 91 7.46 3.12 -4.80
CA MET A 91 8.40 4.05 -5.44
C MET A 91 7.81 5.46 -5.57
N LEU A 92 6.54 5.56 -5.99
CA LEU A 92 5.82 6.83 -6.06
C LEU A 92 5.77 7.51 -4.69
N LEU A 93 5.44 6.76 -3.64
CA LEU A 93 5.31 7.33 -2.30
C LEU A 93 6.64 7.74 -1.68
N GLU A 94 7.71 6.99 -1.95
CA GLU A 94 9.08 7.34 -1.57
C GLU A 94 9.50 8.64 -2.26
N ASP A 95 9.30 8.75 -3.58
CA ASP A 95 9.61 9.95 -4.34
C ASP A 95 8.76 11.16 -3.88
N SER A 96 7.50 10.93 -3.51
CA SER A 96 6.62 11.96 -2.95
C SER A 96 6.98 12.42 -1.54
N LYS A 97 7.91 11.72 -0.86
CA LYS A 97 8.27 11.89 0.55
C LYS A 97 7.09 11.72 1.51
N LEU A 98 6.07 10.98 1.10
CA LEU A 98 4.93 10.64 1.96
C LEU A 98 5.30 9.50 2.92
N VAL A 99 6.21 8.63 2.50
CA VAL A 99 6.75 7.50 3.27
C VAL A 99 8.19 7.79 3.64
N GLY A 100 8.54 7.57 4.92
CA GLY A 100 9.90 7.75 5.37
C GLY A 100 10.82 6.66 4.85
N SER A 101 12.02 7.06 4.40
CA SER A 101 13.12 6.10 4.25
C SER A 101 13.39 5.52 5.62
N SER A 102 13.02 4.25 5.80
CA SER A 102 13.12 3.49 7.05
C SER A 102 14.46 3.75 7.75
N GLY A 103 14.48 4.61 8.79
CA GLY A 103 15.71 4.88 9.55
C GLY A 103 15.90 6.28 10.16
N GLY A 104 15.02 7.26 9.92
CA GLY A 104 15.11 8.58 10.55
C GLY A 104 14.29 8.67 11.85
N ASP A 105 14.98 8.67 12.98
CA ASP A 105 14.40 8.83 14.33
C ASP A 105 13.86 10.28 14.49
N GLY A 106 12.55 10.50 14.29
CA GLY A 106 11.90 11.75 14.69
C GLY A 106 10.66 12.23 13.94
N ASP A 107 10.42 11.81 12.69
CA ASP A 107 9.26 12.31 11.93
C ASP A 107 8.03 11.41 12.16
N HIS A 108 7.24 11.74 13.18
CA HIS A 108 5.91 11.18 13.40
C HIS A 108 4.93 11.46 12.23
N ASP A 109 5.32 12.33 11.30
CA ASP A 109 4.48 12.75 10.18
C ASP A 109 4.59 11.82 8.94
N LEU A 110 5.42 10.78 8.98
CA LEU A 110 5.65 9.88 7.85
C LEU A 110 4.80 8.62 7.95
N LEU A 111 4.20 8.24 6.81
CA LEU A 111 3.41 7.01 6.73
C LEU A 111 4.29 5.78 6.90
N THR A 112 3.84 4.84 7.72
CA THR A 112 4.48 3.56 7.90
C THR A 112 4.19 2.63 6.72
N MET A 113 5.10 1.69 6.45
CA MET A 113 4.89 0.65 5.43
C MET A 113 3.62 -0.18 5.64
N LYS A 114 3.18 -0.32 6.89
CA LYS A 114 1.93 -1.02 7.22
C LYS A 114 0.72 -0.24 6.72
N GLU A 115 0.69 1.07 6.94
CA GLU A 115 -0.40 1.96 6.52
C GLU A 115 -0.47 2.04 5.00
N VAL A 116 0.67 2.12 4.32
CA VAL A 116 0.72 2.11 2.86
C VAL A 116 0.12 0.82 2.30
N ARG A 117 0.50 -0.34 2.85
CA ARG A 117 -0.06 -1.64 2.44
C ARG A 117 -1.56 -1.71 2.71
N GLN A 118 -2.02 -1.14 3.81
CA GLN A 118 -3.45 -1.09 4.14
C GLN A 118 -4.23 -0.16 3.21
N ALA A 119 -3.68 0.99 2.83
CA ALA A 119 -4.26 1.88 1.85
C ALA A 119 -4.37 1.18 0.48
N PHE A 120 -3.29 0.55 0.04
CA PHE A 120 -3.20 -0.18 -1.22
C PHE A 120 -4.16 -1.38 -1.28
N ALA A 121 -4.12 -2.26 -0.28
CA ALA A 121 -5.01 -3.43 -0.25
C ALA A 121 -6.48 -3.03 -0.06
N GLY A 122 -6.72 -1.96 0.70
CA GLY A 122 -8.06 -1.50 1.00
C GLY A 122 -8.76 -0.83 -0.18
N SER A 123 -8.01 -0.23 -1.11
CA SER A 123 -8.56 0.42 -2.32
C SER A 123 -8.87 -0.56 -3.44
N GLN A 124 -8.56 -1.84 -3.29
CA GLN A 124 -8.88 -2.83 -4.30
C GLN A 124 -10.34 -3.25 -4.19
N ASP A 125 -11.06 -3.20 -5.31
CA ASP A 125 -12.43 -3.67 -5.35
C ASP A 125 -12.49 -5.20 -5.34
N ASP A 126 -13.37 -5.77 -4.49
CA ASP A 126 -13.59 -7.21 -4.36
C ASP A 126 -13.95 -7.90 -5.69
N VAL A 127 -14.45 -7.12 -6.66
CA VAL A 127 -14.87 -7.58 -7.98
C VAL A 127 -13.69 -8.14 -8.79
N ILE A 128 -12.50 -7.51 -8.70
CA ILE A 128 -11.31 -7.95 -9.45
C ILE A 128 -10.65 -9.16 -8.77
N VAL A 129 -10.66 -9.19 -7.43
CA VAL A 129 -10.11 -10.30 -6.63
C VAL A 129 -10.86 -11.60 -6.93
N ALA A 130 -12.19 -11.54 -7.05
CA ALA A 130 -13.01 -12.70 -7.42
C ALA A 130 -12.73 -13.21 -8.84
N ALA A 131 -12.51 -12.31 -9.81
CA ALA A 131 -12.20 -12.67 -11.19
C ALA A 131 -10.83 -13.33 -11.34
N ASN A 132 -9.80 -12.84 -10.63
CA ASN A 132 -8.48 -13.46 -10.61
C ASN A 132 -8.49 -14.81 -9.89
N LYS A 133 -9.24 -14.92 -8.78
CA LYS A 133 -9.43 -16.19 -8.08
C LYS A 133 -10.12 -17.26 -8.94
N ALA A 134 -11.04 -16.86 -9.81
CA ALA A 134 -11.69 -17.75 -10.77
C ALA A 134 -10.74 -18.21 -11.91
N ARG A 135 -9.77 -17.38 -12.30
CA ARG A 135 -8.74 -17.75 -13.30
C ARG A 135 -7.70 -18.73 -12.75
N ASP A 136 -7.26 -18.53 -11.52
CA ASP A 136 -6.30 -19.44 -10.88
C ASP A 136 -6.89 -20.85 -10.68
N THR A 137 -8.21 -20.93 -10.43
CA THR A 137 -8.92 -22.21 -10.26
C THR A 137 -9.26 -22.92 -11.57
N SER A 138 -9.28 -22.23 -12.71
CA SER A 138 -9.62 -22.83 -14.02
C SER A 138 -8.42 -23.40 -14.78
N THR A 139 -7.19 -23.25 -14.26
CA THR A 139 -5.97 -23.85 -14.85
C THR A 139 -5.59 -25.19 -14.20
N SER A 140 -6.32 -25.59 -13.15
CA SER A 140 -6.23 -26.93 -12.55
C SER A 140 -7.00 -27.93 -13.42
N LEU A 141 -6.37 -28.40 -14.49
CA LEU A 141 -6.87 -29.58 -15.20
C LEU A 141 -6.83 -30.78 -14.24
N PRO A 142 -7.92 -31.56 -14.13
CA PRO A 142 -7.90 -32.76 -13.31
C PRO A 142 -6.80 -33.70 -13.80
N PRO A 143 -6.08 -34.40 -12.89
CA PRO A 143 -5.14 -35.42 -13.31
C PRO A 143 -5.92 -36.46 -14.13
N LEU A 144 -5.49 -36.67 -15.38
CA LEU A 144 -6.00 -37.75 -16.23
C LEU A 144 -5.65 -39.08 -15.56
N THR A 145 -6.55 -39.57 -14.70
CA THR A 145 -6.52 -40.94 -14.22
C THR A 145 -6.87 -41.83 -15.40
N SER A 146 -5.83 -42.39 -16.02
CA SER A 146 -5.94 -43.52 -16.93
C SER A 146 -6.46 -44.72 -16.13
N GLY A 147 -7.78 -44.89 -16.12
CA GLY A 147 -8.50 -45.94 -15.41
C GLY A 147 -9.19 -46.87 -16.40
N ASN A 148 -8.50 -47.95 -16.73
CA ASN A 148 -8.95 -49.04 -17.59
C ASN A 148 -10.01 -49.90 -16.88
N GLY A 149 -11.21 -50.02 -17.48
CA GLY A 149 -12.07 -51.21 -17.51
C GLY A 149 -12.68 -51.81 -16.21
N GLY A 150 -14.00 -52.01 -16.22
CA GLY A 150 -14.65 -53.04 -15.39
C GLY A 150 -16.09 -52.72 -14.97
N GLY A 151 -17.07 -53.36 -15.61
CA GLY A 151 -18.50 -53.19 -15.32
C GLY A 151 -18.99 -53.91 -14.05
N GLY A 152 -20.22 -53.59 -13.62
CA GLY A 152 -20.88 -54.29 -12.52
C GLY A 152 -22.12 -53.59 -11.93
N THR A 153 -23.25 -53.73 -12.59
CA THR A 153 -24.58 -54.16 -12.09
C THR A 153 -24.95 -53.99 -10.58
N GLN A 154 -26.06 -53.24 -10.38
CA GLN A 154 -27.21 -53.42 -9.44
C GLN A 154 -27.15 -53.18 -7.90
N ARG A 155 -28.14 -52.36 -7.48
CA ARG A 155 -29.14 -52.47 -6.38
C ARG A 155 -28.72 -52.69 -4.91
N ASN A 156 -29.20 -51.80 -4.03
CA ASN A 156 -30.11 -52.02 -2.87
C ASN A 156 -29.99 -50.79 -1.93
N LEU A 157 -31.04 -50.05 -1.53
CA LEU A 157 -32.21 -50.33 -0.69
C LEU A 157 -31.91 -50.67 0.79
N PHE A 158 -32.21 -49.69 1.66
CA PHE A 158 -32.45 -49.69 3.13
C PHE A 158 -31.42 -50.25 4.15
N ALA A 159 -31.04 -49.40 5.11
CA ALA A 159 -30.98 -49.62 6.58
C ALA A 159 -30.38 -48.35 7.24
N VAL A 160 -31.17 -47.45 7.86
CA VAL A 160 -31.49 -47.39 9.30
C VAL A 160 -30.61 -48.30 10.18
N ASP A 161 -29.68 -47.71 10.93
CA ASP A 161 -29.66 -47.87 12.39
C ASP A 161 -28.84 -46.79 13.10
N GLN A 162 -29.26 -46.48 14.33
CA GLN A 162 -28.63 -45.59 15.29
C GLN A 162 -27.40 -46.23 15.91
N GLN A 163 -26.31 -45.48 16.14
CA GLN A 163 -25.44 -45.74 17.30
C GLN A 163 -24.62 -44.52 17.78
N LYS A 164 -25.11 -44.01 18.91
CA LYS A 164 -24.46 -43.41 20.07
C LYS A 164 -22.98 -43.79 20.32
N SER A 165 -22.10 -42.79 20.47
CA SER A 165 -20.90 -42.78 21.36
C SER A 165 -20.28 -41.37 21.29
N SER A 166 -20.35 -40.54 22.33
CA SER A 166 -19.46 -40.41 23.49
C SER A 166 -18.03 -39.92 23.17
N SER A 167 -17.84 -38.61 23.41
CA SER A 167 -16.70 -37.96 24.10
C SER A 167 -15.25 -38.34 23.75
N SER A 168 -14.47 -37.35 23.30
CA SER A 168 -13.18 -37.03 23.92
C SER A 168 -12.67 -35.64 23.52
N ASP A 169 -12.38 -34.85 24.55
CA ASP A 169 -11.64 -33.61 24.47
C ASP A 169 -10.22 -33.84 23.95
N THR A 170 -9.80 -33.04 22.97
CA THR A 170 -8.40 -32.65 22.81
C THR A 170 -8.33 -31.18 22.42
N LYS A 171 -8.17 -30.33 23.44
CA LYS A 171 -7.55 -29.01 23.31
C LYS A 171 -6.10 -29.23 22.92
N THR A 172 -5.78 -29.10 21.64
CA THR A 172 -4.43 -28.82 21.17
C THR A 172 -4.42 -27.41 20.58
N SER A 173 -3.69 -26.55 21.28
CA SER A 173 -3.36 -25.18 20.96
C SER A 173 -2.96 -25.03 19.49
N SER A 174 -3.88 -24.46 18.70
CA SER A 174 -3.62 -23.96 17.36
C SER A 174 -2.66 -22.76 17.43
N ALA A 175 -1.37 -23.05 17.41
CA ALA A 175 -0.38 -22.10 16.93
C ALA A 175 -0.66 -21.90 15.43
N LYS A 176 -1.44 -20.86 15.10
CA LYS A 176 -1.55 -20.32 13.75
C LYS A 176 -0.18 -19.74 13.39
N ASN A 177 0.71 -20.61 12.91
CA ASN A 177 1.86 -20.19 12.13
C ASN A 177 1.27 -19.63 10.84
N ILE A 178 1.42 -18.32 10.68
CA ILE A 178 0.93 -17.56 9.55
C ILE A 178 1.79 -18.01 8.37
N ASP A 179 1.24 -18.89 7.54
CA ASP A 179 1.71 -19.13 6.18
C ASP A 179 1.49 -17.83 5.39
N GLN A 180 2.47 -16.92 5.49
CA GLN A 180 2.50 -15.60 4.86
C GLN A 180 3.13 -15.65 3.45
N ALA A 181 3.02 -16.77 2.72
CA ALA A 181 3.84 -17.02 1.54
C ALA A 181 3.13 -17.55 0.28
N SER A 182 1.80 -17.70 0.23
CA SER A 182 1.17 -18.46 -0.87
C SER A 182 -0.05 -17.83 -1.54
N ASN A 183 -0.22 -16.51 -1.49
CA ASN A 183 -1.19 -15.81 -2.35
C ASN A 183 -0.53 -14.57 -2.95
N ASN A 184 0.45 -14.77 -3.82
CA ASN A 184 0.93 -13.74 -4.74
C ASN A 184 -0.10 -13.53 -5.86
N GLN A 185 -1.37 -13.33 -5.51
CA GLN A 185 -2.25 -12.64 -6.44
C GLN A 185 -1.61 -11.27 -6.61
N SER A 186 -1.12 -10.98 -7.80
CA SER A 186 -0.55 -9.68 -8.12
C SER A 186 -1.62 -8.65 -7.78
N LEU A 187 -1.49 -8.05 -6.61
CA LEU A 187 -2.38 -7.01 -6.16
C LEU A 187 -2.03 -5.81 -7.05
N LEU A 188 -2.95 -5.50 -7.94
CA LEU A 188 -2.83 -4.53 -9.01
C LEU A 188 -3.86 -3.41 -8.75
N LEU A 189 -3.46 -2.15 -8.93
CA LEU A 189 -4.34 -0.99 -8.82
C LEU A 189 -4.62 -0.41 -10.20
N SER A 190 -5.90 -0.37 -10.57
CA SER A 190 -6.38 0.48 -11.66
C SER A 190 -6.30 1.96 -11.28
N PHE A 191 -6.47 2.87 -12.25
CA PHE A 191 -6.43 4.31 -11.97
C PHE A 191 -7.49 4.76 -10.94
N PRO A 192 -8.77 4.34 -10.99
CA PRO A 192 -9.73 4.67 -9.93
C PRO A 192 -9.32 4.17 -8.54
N GLU A 193 -8.80 2.94 -8.45
CA GLU A 193 -8.31 2.36 -7.19
C GLU A 193 -7.07 3.11 -6.68
N PHE A 194 -6.23 3.62 -7.59
CA PHE A 194 -5.13 4.52 -7.23
C PHE A 194 -5.64 5.83 -6.62
N LEU A 195 -6.68 6.46 -7.20
CA LEU A 195 -7.26 7.68 -6.61
C LEU A 195 -7.84 7.42 -5.21
N GLU A 196 -8.49 6.26 -5.01
CA GLU A 196 -8.96 5.85 -3.69
C GLU A 196 -7.79 5.62 -2.73
N ALA A 197 -6.71 4.98 -3.17
CA ALA A 197 -5.52 4.76 -2.37
C ALA A 197 -4.91 6.10 -1.91
N VAL A 198 -4.83 7.10 -2.79
CA VAL A 198 -4.36 8.46 -2.46
C VAL A 198 -5.24 9.10 -1.38
N LEU A 199 -6.57 8.99 -1.48
CA LEU A 199 -7.49 9.50 -0.46
C LEU A 199 -7.29 8.78 0.89
N ARG A 200 -7.10 7.46 0.88
CA ARG A 200 -6.80 6.68 2.10
C ARG A 200 -5.51 7.14 2.76
N LEU A 201 -4.46 7.38 1.97
CA LEU A 201 -3.18 7.90 2.48
C LEU A 201 -3.34 9.29 3.09
N ALA A 202 -4.15 10.15 2.46
CA ALA A 202 -4.45 11.47 3.00
C ALA A 202 -5.11 11.39 4.38
N LEU A 203 -6.09 10.50 4.54
CA LEU A 203 -6.78 10.29 5.82
C LEU A 203 -5.88 9.62 6.88
N LEU A 204 -4.95 8.77 6.45
CA LEU A 204 -3.99 8.11 7.34
C LEU A 204 -2.89 9.07 7.83
N LYS A 205 -2.39 9.94 6.96
CA LYS A 205 -1.25 10.81 7.25
C LYS A 205 -1.63 12.04 8.07
N TRP A 206 -2.79 12.63 7.76
CA TRP A 206 -3.29 13.80 8.46
C TRP A 206 -4.55 13.39 9.22
N ASP A 207 -4.39 12.69 10.34
CA ASP A 207 -5.50 12.25 11.18
C ASP A 207 -6.13 13.40 12.01
N ASP A 208 -5.48 14.56 12.06
CA ASP A 208 -5.97 15.76 12.73
C ASP A 208 -7.31 16.26 12.13
N ASP A 209 -8.31 16.40 13.00
CA ASP A 209 -9.66 16.90 12.68
C ASP A 209 -9.66 18.40 12.31
N SER A 210 -8.55 19.12 12.52
CA SER A 210 -8.41 20.53 12.13
C SER A 210 -8.45 20.76 10.62
N TYR A 211 -8.07 19.74 9.83
CA TYR A 211 -8.10 19.81 8.37
C TYR A 211 -9.38 19.16 7.82
N SER A 212 -10.03 19.84 6.88
CA SER A 212 -11.08 19.23 6.07
C SER A 212 -10.50 18.13 5.17
N ILE A 213 -11.35 17.21 4.75
CA ILE A 213 -10.94 16.07 3.91
C ILE A 213 -10.40 16.53 2.56
N THR A 214 -10.98 17.61 2.01
CA THR A 214 -10.48 18.22 0.77
C THR A 214 -9.11 18.85 0.94
N GLU A 215 -8.80 19.43 2.11
CA GLU A 215 -7.45 19.94 2.41
C GLU A 215 -6.45 18.79 2.55
N LYS A 216 -6.80 17.74 3.31
CA LYS A 216 -5.97 16.53 3.43
C LYS A 216 -5.66 15.93 2.06
N LEU A 217 -6.67 15.78 1.21
CA LEU A 217 -6.51 15.26 -0.14
C LEU A 217 -5.64 16.19 -1.01
N THR A 218 -5.83 17.51 -0.92
CA THR A 218 -5.02 18.48 -1.67
C THR A 218 -3.56 18.39 -1.26
N MET A 219 -3.26 18.32 0.05
CA MET A 219 -1.90 18.13 0.55
C MET A 219 -1.26 16.83 0.05
N ALA A 220 -2.02 15.74 -0.03
CA ALA A 220 -1.54 14.48 -0.59
C ALA A 220 -1.18 14.62 -2.07
N ILE A 221 -2.06 15.24 -2.85
CA ILE A 221 -1.88 15.48 -4.29
C ILE A 221 -0.68 16.39 -4.53
N ASP A 222 -0.52 17.45 -3.75
CA ASP A 222 0.60 18.38 -3.85
C ASP A 222 1.93 17.68 -3.53
N ALA A 223 1.97 16.82 -2.51
CA ALA A 223 3.16 16.04 -2.20
C ALA A 223 3.58 15.11 -3.34
N ILE A 224 2.60 14.46 -4.00
CA ILE A 224 2.82 13.60 -5.18
C ILE A 224 3.29 14.42 -6.38
N ASN A 225 2.58 15.50 -6.71
CA ASN A 225 2.86 16.29 -7.91
C ASN A 225 4.22 17.01 -7.85
N ASN A 226 4.53 17.63 -6.72
CA ASN A 226 5.72 18.48 -6.59
C ASN A 226 7.03 17.69 -6.61
N ASN A 227 7.03 16.47 -6.05
CA ASN A 227 8.25 15.69 -5.90
C ASN A 227 8.43 14.62 -6.99
N CYS A 228 7.37 14.05 -7.56
CA CYS A 228 7.50 12.99 -8.57
C CYS A 228 7.91 13.53 -9.96
N LEU A 229 7.39 14.69 -10.38
CA LEU A 229 7.69 15.26 -11.71
C LEU A 229 9.06 15.97 -11.77
N SER A 230 9.58 16.39 -10.62
CA SER A 230 10.88 17.07 -10.54
C SER A 230 12.05 16.10 -10.70
N SER A 231 11.85 14.82 -10.38
CA SER A 231 12.91 13.80 -10.36
C SER A 231 13.22 13.21 -11.74
N SER A 232 12.29 13.26 -12.69
CA SER A 232 12.45 12.66 -14.03
C SER A 232 13.37 13.46 -14.97
N ASN A 233 13.68 14.72 -14.66
CA ASN A 233 14.50 15.58 -15.52
C ASN A 233 15.99 15.64 -15.14
N THR A 234 16.38 15.08 -13.99
CA THR A 234 17.71 15.35 -13.41
C THR A 234 18.73 14.23 -13.65
N SER A 235 18.32 13.09 -14.20
CA SER A 235 19.20 11.92 -14.44
C SER A 235 19.77 11.82 -15.87
N GLY A 236 19.54 12.83 -16.73
CA GLY A 236 19.99 12.84 -18.13
C GLY A 236 21.12 13.81 -18.49
N GLN A 237 21.59 14.68 -17.58
CA GLN A 237 22.60 15.71 -17.89
C GLN A 237 23.85 15.62 -16.99
N THR A 238 24.61 14.54 -17.14
CA THR A 238 26.06 14.54 -16.91
C THR A 238 26.80 13.90 -18.08
N ALA A 239 26.34 14.14 -19.31
CA ALA A 239 27.24 14.09 -20.45
C ALA A 239 28.02 15.41 -20.50
N ASN A 240 29.22 15.34 -19.97
CA ASN A 240 30.28 16.34 -19.96
C ASN A 240 30.57 16.82 -21.40
N ASN A 241 29.73 17.71 -21.94
CA ASN A 241 29.94 18.43 -23.20
C ASN A 241 30.78 19.69 -22.94
N ASN A 242 31.91 19.55 -22.24
CA ASN A 242 32.98 20.51 -22.45
C ASN A 242 33.53 20.24 -23.85
N PRO A 243 33.36 21.16 -24.82
CA PRO A 243 34.02 21.02 -26.10
C PRO A 243 35.53 20.94 -25.86
N PRO A 244 36.25 20.06 -26.57
CA PRO A 244 37.70 19.98 -26.42
C PRO A 244 38.32 21.36 -26.67
N PRO A 245 39.32 21.78 -25.86
CA PRO A 245 39.97 23.05 -26.05
C PRO A 245 40.58 23.10 -27.46
N LEU A 246 40.24 24.15 -28.21
CA LEU A 246 40.78 24.42 -29.54
C LEU A 246 42.31 24.46 -29.50
N PRO A 247 43.01 23.82 -30.45
CA PRO A 247 44.46 23.93 -30.55
C PRO A 247 44.85 25.37 -30.88
N ASP A 248 45.68 25.96 -30.02
CA ASP A 248 46.20 27.31 -30.13
C ASP A 248 47.05 27.44 -31.41
N ALA A 249 46.58 28.21 -32.38
CA ALA A 249 47.20 28.38 -33.70
C ALA A 249 48.41 29.33 -33.70
N SER A 250 48.99 29.62 -32.53
CA SER A 250 50.06 30.60 -32.35
C SER A 250 51.45 29.93 -32.30
N SER A 251 51.85 29.22 -33.36
CA SER A 251 53.27 28.86 -33.53
C SER A 251 53.65 28.55 -34.98
N ARG A 252 53.68 29.59 -35.83
CA ARG A 252 54.39 29.54 -37.12
C ARG A 252 54.89 30.93 -37.49
N ILE A 253 55.98 31.35 -36.83
CA ILE A 253 56.83 32.46 -37.29
C ILE A 253 58.29 31.99 -37.23
N GLY A 254 58.99 32.13 -38.36
CA GLY A 254 60.45 31.97 -38.50
C GLY A 254 60.85 30.60 -39.06
N ALA A 255 61.72 30.45 -40.05
CA ALA A 255 62.72 31.36 -40.56
C ALA A 255 62.93 31.15 -42.07
N ASN A 256 63.04 32.28 -42.74
CA ASN A 256 63.50 32.44 -44.11
C ASN A 256 65.04 32.43 -44.11
N GLY A 257 65.65 31.76 -45.08
CA GLY A 257 67.10 31.72 -45.29
C GLY A 257 67.40 30.58 -46.27
N GLY A 258 67.54 30.79 -47.57
CA GLY A 258 68.33 31.81 -48.22
C GLY A 258 69.73 31.26 -48.48
N ARG A 259 69.94 30.67 -49.67
CA ARG A 259 71.24 30.73 -50.39
C ARG A 259 71.10 30.14 -51.80
N ARG A 260 71.17 31.04 -52.77
CA ARG A 260 71.72 30.78 -54.09
C ARG A 260 73.24 30.61 -53.96
N ALA A 261 73.80 29.63 -54.65
CA ALA A 261 74.88 29.78 -55.63
C ALA A 261 74.91 28.52 -56.48
#